data_AF-A0A8S3GNX4-F1
#
_entry.id   AF-A0A8S3GNX4-F1
#
_cell.length_a   1.000
_cell.length_b   1.000
_cell.length_c   1.000
_cell.angle_alpha   90.00
_cell.angle_beta   90.00
_cell.angle_gamma   90.00
#
_symmetry.space_group_name_H-M   'P 1'
#
loop_
_entity.id
_entity.type
_entity.pdbx_description
1 polymer ?
#
loop_
_entity_poly.entity_id
_entity_poly.type
_entity_poly.pdbx_seq_one_letter_code
_entity_poly.pdbx_strand_id
1 'polypeptide(L)'
;MIDPNNVDLVHHLVLYECDQTVKFDDNNLPDGVCDDYYREFSHCLSNTATVWEVGGEEIVEFPTEAGYPVGGDFGIKYYVIEMHYNNPKLIS
;
A
#
# COMPACT_ATOMS: atom_id res chain seq x y z
N MET A 1 2.67 3.11 -10.21
CA MET A 1 2.22 3.66 -11.51
C MET A 1 0.70 3.58 -11.54
N ILE A 2 0.01 4.68 -11.84
CA ILE A 2 -1.47 4.72 -11.92
C ILE A 2 -1.85 4.65 -13.40
N ASP A 3 -2.88 3.88 -13.75
CA ASP A 3 -3.41 3.84 -15.12
C ASP A 3 -3.89 5.25 -15.51
N PRO A 4 -3.43 5.82 -16.65
CA PRO A 4 -3.84 7.15 -17.08
C PRO A 4 -5.36 7.33 -17.21
N ASN A 5 -6.11 6.26 -17.49
CA ASN A 5 -7.57 6.30 -17.60
C ASN A 5 -8.29 6.37 -16.24
N ASN A 6 -7.58 6.09 -15.15
CA ASN A 6 -8.13 6.01 -13.79
C ASN A 6 -7.53 7.06 -12.84
N VAL A 7 -6.70 7.98 -13.34
CA VAL A 7 -6.01 8.97 -12.50
C VAL A 7 -6.98 9.84 -11.69
N ASP A 8 -8.16 10.12 -12.25
CA ASP A 8 -9.22 10.91 -11.60
C ASP A 8 -9.97 10.13 -10.51
N LEU A 9 -9.80 8.80 -10.45
CA LEU A 9 -10.49 7.92 -9.51
C LEU A 9 -9.64 7.58 -8.29
N VAL A 10 -8.32 7.47 -8.45
CA VAL A 10 -7.41 7.10 -7.36
C VAL A 10 -7.10 8.35 -6.52
N HIS A 11 -7.60 8.40 -5.29
CA HIS A 11 -7.45 9.57 -4.41
C HIS A 11 -6.16 9.51 -3.58
N HIS A 12 -5.82 8.35 -3.02
CA HIS A 12 -4.54 8.11 -2.37
C HIS A 12 -4.15 6.63 -2.39
N LEU A 13 -2.86 6.37 -2.17
CA LEU A 13 -2.24 5.06 -2.03
C LEU A 13 -1.43 5.05 -0.74
N VAL A 14 -1.53 3.96 0.02
CA VAL A 14 -0.71 3.74 1.22
C VAL A 14 -0.02 2.39 1.09
N LEU A 15 1.28 2.35 1.32
CA LEU A 15 2.05 1.12 1.39
C LEU A 15 2.40 0.82 2.84
N TYR A 16 1.90 -0.29 3.36
CA TYR A 16 2.17 -0.76 4.72
C TYR A 16 3.20 -1.88 4.74
N GLU A 17 3.95 -1.96 5.82
CA GLU A 17 4.85 -3.07 6.15
C GLU A 17 4.19 -4.01 7.14
N CYS A 18 4.10 -5.28 6.77
CA CYS A 18 3.63 -6.29 7.69
C CYS A 18 4.75 -6.77 8.60
N ASP A 19 4.49 -6.90 9.89
CA ASP A 19 5.45 -7.54 10.78
C ASP A 19 5.74 -9.01 10.35
N GLN A 20 6.83 -9.59 10.86
CA GLN A 20 7.23 -10.97 10.53
C GLN A 20 6.25 -12.05 11.03
N THR A 21 5.30 -11.68 11.89
CA THR A 21 4.28 -12.59 12.41
C THR A 21 3.14 -12.80 11.41
N VAL A 22 2.93 -11.83 10.50
CA VAL A 22 2.00 -11.95 9.38
C VAL A 22 2.53 -12.95 8.36
N LYS A 23 1.73 -13.97 8.07
CA LYS A 23 2.03 -14.99 7.07
C LYS A 23 0.85 -15.10 6.12
N PHE A 24 1.03 -14.62 4.89
CA PHE A 24 0.08 -14.91 3.83
C PHE A 24 0.40 -16.26 3.19
N ASP A 25 -0.62 -16.91 2.63
CA ASP A 25 -0.41 -18.01 1.69
C ASP A 25 0.01 -17.40 0.36
N ASP A 26 1.23 -17.67 -0.08
CA ASP A 26 1.77 -17.13 -1.33
C ASP A 26 0.95 -17.58 -2.56
N ASN A 27 0.11 -18.63 -2.43
CA ASN A 27 -0.81 -19.07 -3.50
C ASN A 27 -2.20 -18.44 -3.40
N ASN A 28 -2.51 -17.74 -2.30
CA ASN A 28 -3.80 -17.15 -2.03
C ASN A 28 -3.64 -15.84 -1.25
N LEU A 29 -3.00 -14.86 -1.90
CA LEU A 29 -2.86 -13.52 -1.35
C LEU A 29 -4.21 -12.81 -1.36
N PRO A 30 -4.62 -12.14 -0.26
CA PRO A 30 -5.86 -11.41 -0.23
C PRO A 30 -5.80 -10.20 -1.17
N ASP A 31 -6.78 -10.10 -2.06
CA ASP A 31 -7.04 -8.92 -2.88
C ASP A 31 -8.53 -8.55 -2.80
N GLY A 32 -8.82 -7.24 -2.75
CA GLY A 32 -10.19 -6.75 -2.70
C GLY A 32 -10.41 -5.61 -1.72
N VAL A 33 -11.64 -5.51 -1.21
CA VAL A 33 -12.07 -4.44 -0.32
C VAL A 33 -11.33 -4.56 1.01
N CYS A 34 -10.66 -3.47 1.42
CA CYS A 34 -9.83 -3.46 2.63
C CYS A 34 -10.60 -3.91 3.89
N ASP A 35 -11.87 -3.49 4.05
CA ASP A 35 -12.68 -3.87 5.21
C ASP A 35 -12.93 -5.38 5.33
N ASP A 36 -13.03 -6.08 4.20
CA ASP A 36 -13.26 -7.53 4.18
C ASP A 36 -12.05 -8.33 4.68
N TYR A 37 -10.85 -7.75 4.54
CA TYR A 37 -9.56 -8.38 4.89
C TYR A 37 -8.86 -7.68 6.06
N TYR A 38 -9.55 -6.79 6.78
CA TYR A 38 -8.94 -5.95 7.81
C TYR A 38 -8.20 -6.79 8.86
N ARG A 39 -8.72 -7.97 9.23
CA ARG A 39 -8.09 -8.80 10.27
C ARG A 39 -6.74 -9.33 9.81
N GLU A 40 -6.62 -9.69 8.54
CA GLU A 40 -5.47 -10.32 7.89
C GLU A 40 -4.29 -9.35 7.77
N PHE A 41 -4.54 -8.06 7.56
CA PHE A 41 -3.48 -7.04 7.45
C PHE A 41 -3.47 -6.01 8.59
N SER A 42 -4.33 -6.12 9.61
CA SER A 42 -4.38 -5.17 10.75
C SER A 42 -3.02 -4.96 11.43
N HIS A 43 -2.20 -6.01 11.48
CA HIS A 43 -0.83 -5.99 12.01
C HIS A 43 0.17 -5.21 11.14
N CYS A 44 -0.18 -4.92 9.89
CA CYS A 44 0.63 -4.11 8.98
C CYS A 44 0.38 -2.61 9.15
N LEU A 45 -0.82 -2.23 9.63
CA LEU A 45 -1.29 -0.84 9.66
C LEU A 45 -0.49 0.10 10.57
N SER A 46 0.29 -0.45 11.51
CA SER A 46 1.16 0.37 12.38
C SER A 46 2.44 0.84 11.69
N ASN A 47 2.80 0.28 10.53
CA ASN A 47 4.06 0.59 9.84
C ASN A 47 3.77 1.06 8.42
N THR A 48 3.80 2.37 8.20
CA THR A 48 3.66 2.96 6.85
C THR A 48 5.03 3.15 6.22
N ALA A 49 5.25 2.51 5.07
CA ALA A 49 6.47 2.68 4.28
C ALA A 49 6.44 3.97 3.45
N THR A 50 5.32 4.21 2.76
CA THR A 50 5.13 5.40 1.96
C THR A 50 3.66 5.68 1.72
N VAL A 51 3.35 6.92 1.37
CA VAL A 51 2.03 7.42 1.02
C VAL A 51 2.13 8.23 -0.25
N TRP A 52 1.05 8.21 -1.04
CA TRP A 52 0.85 9.11 -2.15
C TRP A 52 -0.60 9.59 -2.14
N GLU A 53 -0.83 10.85 -2.46
CA GLU A 53 -2.17 11.43 -2.59
C GLU A 53 -2.22 12.42 -3.75
N VAL A 54 -3.44 12.72 -4.23
CA VAL A 54 -3.65 13.73 -5.28
C VAL A 54 -3.03 15.07 -4.86
N GLY A 55 -2.21 15.65 -5.74
CA GLY A 55 -1.45 16.87 -5.46
C GLY A 55 -0.06 16.63 -4.84
N GLY A 56 0.25 15.39 -4.44
CA GLY A 56 1.61 14.93 -4.20
C GLY A 56 2.33 14.74 -5.54
N GLU A 57 3.01 15.78 -6.01
CA GLU A 57 3.93 15.67 -7.15
C GLU A 57 5.24 14.92 -6.78
N GLU A 58 6.01 14.59 -7.82
CA GLU A 58 7.05 13.55 -7.91
C GLU A 58 7.85 13.25 -6.62
N ILE A 59 7.65 12.02 -6.12
CA ILE A 59 8.61 11.16 -5.41
C ILE A 59 9.15 11.72 -4.08
N VAL A 60 8.95 10.96 -3.01
CA VAL A 60 9.79 11.11 -1.80
C VAL A 60 11.22 10.74 -2.21
N GLU A 61 12.01 11.74 -2.56
CA GLU A 61 13.44 11.54 -2.84
C GLU A 61 14.18 11.37 -1.53
N PHE A 62 14.85 10.23 -1.40
CA PHE A 62 15.81 10.05 -0.32
C PHE A 62 17.05 10.90 -0.59
N PRO A 63 17.69 11.48 0.44
CA PRO A 63 19.01 12.08 0.28
C PRO A 63 20.01 11.02 -0.18
N THR A 64 21.11 11.45 -0.79
CA THR A 64 22.12 10.56 -1.41
C THR A 64 22.69 9.48 -0.49
N GLU A 65 22.69 9.74 0.81
CA GLU A 65 23.20 8.88 1.88
C GLU A 65 22.15 7.96 2.52
N ALA A 66 20.88 8.06 2.11
CA ALA A 66 19.80 7.29 2.71
C ALA A 66 19.00 6.50 1.66
N GLY A 67 18.26 5.52 2.15
CA GLY A 67 17.31 4.74 1.39
C GLY A 67 16.35 4.02 2.33
N TYR A 68 15.31 3.44 1.76
CA TYR A 68 14.36 2.62 2.52
C TYR A 68 14.78 1.14 2.47
N PRO A 69 15.02 0.49 3.61
CA PRO A 69 15.39 -0.92 3.60
C PRO A 69 14.19 -1.79 3.20
N VAL A 70 14.39 -2.71 2.24
CA VAL A 70 13.36 -3.64 1.78
C VAL A 70 13.92 -5.07 1.84
N GLY A 71 13.23 -5.95 2.56
CA GLY A 71 13.61 -7.36 2.72
C GLY A 71 14.88 -7.61 3.55
N GLY A 72 15.54 -8.75 3.30
CA GLY A 72 16.67 -9.26 4.09
C GLY A 72 16.29 -10.38 5.07
N ASP A 73 17.28 -11.07 5.63
CA ASP A 73 17.07 -12.25 6.51
C ASP A 73 16.24 -11.93 7.76
N PHE A 74 16.25 -10.67 8.20
CA PHE A 74 15.45 -10.14 9.29
C PHE A 74 14.51 -9.03 8.83
N GLY A 75 14.30 -8.89 7.52
CA GLY A 75 13.45 -7.85 6.94
C GLY A 75 11.97 -8.18 6.97
N ILE A 76 11.20 -7.22 6.47
CA ILE A 76 9.76 -7.36 6.21
C ILE A 76 9.55 -8.31 5.02
N LYS A 77 8.64 -9.28 5.17
CA LYS A 77 8.34 -10.25 4.11
C LYS A 77 7.27 -9.75 3.15
N TYR A 78 6.30 -8.98 3.63
CA TYR A 78 5.15 -8.55 2.86
C TYR A 78 4.88 -7.06 3.00
N TYR A 79 4.51 -6.47 1.87
CA TYR A 79 3.91 -5.15 1.83
C TYR A 79 2.45 -5.28 1.41
N VAL A 80 1.57 -4.48 2.00
CA VAL A 80 0.17 -4.37 1.62
C VAL A 80 -0.06 -2.98 1.06
N ILE A 81 -0.65 -2.90 -0.13
CA ILE A 81 -1.05 -1.63 -0.72
C ILE A 81 -2.55 -1.40 -0.48
N GLU A 82 -2.88 -0.30 0.18
CA GLU A 82 -4.23 0.23 0.26
C GLU A 82 -4.43 1.28 -0.83
N MET A 83 -5.58 1.22 -1.50
CA MET A 83 -5.95 2.18 -2.54
C MET A 83 -7.34 2.71 -2.28
N HIS A 84 -7.44 4.01 -2.02
CA HIS A 84 -8.72 4.68 -1.86
C HIS A 84 -9.16 5.27 -3.20
N TYR A 85 -10.29 4.75 -3.70
CA TYR A 85 -10.97 5.30 -4.87
C TYR A 85 -12.04 6.30 -4.47
N ASN A 86 -12.00 7.49 -5.06
CA ASN A 86 -13.09 8.46 -4.98
C ASN A 86 -13.86 8.46 -6.30
N ASN A 87 -14.97 7.73 -6.36
CA ASN A 87 -15.79 7.60 -7.57
C ASN A 87 -17.21 8.19 -7.38
N PRO A 88 -17.37 9.53 -7.37
CA PRO A 88 -18.65 10.19 -7.10
C PRO A 88 -19.70 10.00 -8.21
N LYS A 89 -19.28 9.52 -9.39
CA LYS A 89 -20.15 9.27 -10.54
C LYS A 89 -20.65 7.82 -10.60
N LEU A 90 -20.25 6.97 -9.65
CA LEU A 90 -20.74 5.60 -9.59
C LEU A 90 -22.24 5.61 -9.27
N ILE A 91 -23.06 5.30 -10.28
CA ILE A 91 -24.50 5.13 -10.11
C ILE A 91 -24.71 3.67 -9.69
N SER A 92 -25.28 3.46 -8.50
CA SER A 92 -25.66 2.12 -8.00
C SER A 92 -26.88 1.57 -8.72
#